data_AF-A0A2N0AJ98-F1
#
_entry.id   AF-A0A2N0AJ98-F1
#
_cell.length_a   1.000
_cell.length_b   1.000
_cell.length_c   1.000
_cell.angle_alpha   90.00
_cell.angle_beta   90.00
_cell.angle_gamma   90.00
#
_symmetry.space_group_name_H-M   'P 1'
#
loop_
_entity.id
_entity.type
_entity.pdbx_description
1 polymer ?
#
loop_
_entity_poly.entity_id
_entity_poly.type
_entity_poly.pdbx_seq_one_letter_code
_entity_poly.pdbx_strand_id
1 'polypeptide(L)'
;MQYRPETKELISTIQDFLMKELLPKLEGDELLSYKTLVSWNMLGVIARETESKEFESDFHQILSLNLKISDLESNFNSEQFSNLTRKEKYNLLFTWNKEFSAMIRRLSKDKTNSDIKPGGKIWNFAKDRLKESLSISNPRFQT
;
A
#
# COMPACT_ATOMS: atom_id res chain seq x y z
N MET A 1 4.13 11.75 -3.86
CA MET A 1 4.93 10.57 -4.23
C MET A 1 4.29 9.94 -5.45
N GLN A 2 4.90 10.07 -6.63
CA GLN A 2 4.52 9.37 -7.87
C GLN A 2 4.93 7.87 -7.84
N TYR A 3 4.98 7.23 -6.67
CA TYR A 3 5.67 5.94 -6.48
C TYR A 3 4.83 4.68 -6.67
N ARG A 4 3.53 4.78 -6.93
CA ARG A 4 2.75 3.58 -7.25
C ARG A 4 1.87 3.85 -8.46
N PRO A 5 2.40 3.72 -9.69
CA PRO A 5 1.57 3.16 -10.75
C PRO A 5 1.28 1.73 -10.30
N GLU A 6 0.08 1.54 -9.75
CA GLU A 6 -0.33 0.30 -9.09
C GLU A 6 -0.20 -0.84 -10.11
N THR A 7 0.47 -1.94 -9.73
CA THR A 7 0.45 -3.18 -10.51
C THR A 7 -0.99 -3.55 -10.90
N LYS A 8 -1.95 -3.21 -10.03
CA LYS A 8 -3.39 -3.31 -10.26
C LYS A 8 -3.93 -2.42 -11.38
N GLU A 9 -3.49 -1.17 -11.49
CA GLU A 9 -3.92 -0.24 -12.54
C GLU A 9 -3.46 -0.73 -13.91
N LEU A 10 -2.21 -1.22 -14.00
CA LEU A 10 -1.70 -1.89 -15.20
C LEU A 10 -2.49 -3.17 -15.52
N ILE A 11 -2.73 -4.04 -14.53
CA ILE A 11 -3.52 -5.26 -14.71
C ILE A 11 -4.95 -4.92 -15.20
N SER A 12 -5.58 -3.90 -14.61
CA SER A 12 -6.93 -3.46 -14.97
C SER A 12 -6.97 -2.88 -16.38
N THR A 13 -5.94 -2.14 -16.78
CA THR A 13 -5.79 -1.62 -18.15
C THR A 13 -5.65 -2.74 -19.17
N ILE A 14 -4.86 -3.78 -18.84
CA ILE A 14 -4.71 -4.97 -19.70
C ILE A 14 -6.05 -5.72 -19.78
N GLN A 15 -6.76 -5.90 -18.67
CA GLN A 15 -8.08 -6.53 -18.66
C GLN A 15 -9.07 -5.79 -19.55
N ASP A 16 -9.09 -4.46 -19.48
CA ASP A 16 -9.90 -3.62 -20.34
C ASP A 16 -9.55 -3.79 -21.83
N PHE A 17 -8.26 -3.82 -22.16
CA PHE A 17 -7.81 -4.10 -23.52
C PHE A 17 -8.26 -5.48 -24.01
N LEU A 18 -8.12 -6.52 -23.20
CA LEU A 18 -8.52 -7.88 -23.57
C LEU A 18 -10.02 -7.94 -23.91
N MET A 19 -10.87 -7.25 -23.15
CA MET A 19 -12.32 -7.33 -23.34
C MET A 19 -12.85 -6.35 -24.40
N LYS A 20 -12.33 -5.12 -24.44
CA LYS A 20 -12.86 -4.04 -25.29
C LYS A 20 -12.24 -4.03 -26.68
N GLU A 21 -10.98 -4.43 -26.79
CA GLU A 21 -10.21 -4.31 -28.03
C GLU A 21 -9.86 -5.65 -28.67
N LEU A 22 -9.44 -6.63 -27.86
CA LEU A 22 -8.94 -7.90 -28.38
C LEU A 22 -10.07 -8.89 -28.66
N LEU A 23 -10.89 -9.21 -27.65
CA LEU A 23 -11.92 -10.24 -27.76
C LEU A 23 -12.89 -10.03 -28.95
N PRO A 24 -13.38 -8.81 -29.26
CA PRO A 24 -14.24 -8.59 -30.43
C PRO A 24 -13.57 -8.90 -31.77
N LYS A 25 -12.23 -8.83 -31.84
CA LYS A 25 -11.45 -9.13 -33.05
C LYS A 25 -11.15 -10.63 -33.20
N LEU A 26 -11.50 -11.43 -32.20
CA LEU A 26 -11.31 -12.89 -32.19
C LEU A 26 -12.59 -13.65 -32.57
N GLU A 27 -13.65 -12.94 -32.98
CA GLU A 27 -14.88 -13.54 -33.49
C GLU A 27 -14.58 -14.49 -34.66
N GLY A 28 -14.73 -15.80 -34.43
CA GLY A 28 -14.42 -16.87 -35.38
C GLY A 28 -13.27 -17.81 -34.96
N ASP A 29 -12.47 -17.43 -33.96
CA ASP A 29 -11.49 -18.31 -33.31
C ASP A 29 -11.93 -18.61 -31.87
N GLU A 30 -12.72 -19.69 -31.72
CA GLU A 30 -13.27 -20.12 -30.43
C GLU A 30 -12.17 -20.42 -29.41
N LEU A 31 -11.07 -21.03 -29.84
CA LEU A 31 -9.97 -21.42 -28.95
C LEU A 31 -9.24 -20.19 -28.41
N LEU A 32 -8.94 -19.22 -29.27
CA LEU A 32 -8.25 -18.00 -28.87
C LEU A 32 -9.16 -17.08 -28.05
N SER A 33 -10.45 -17.03 -28.37
CA SER A 33 -11.47 -16.33 -27.57
C SER A 33 -11.57 -16.91 -26.17
N TYR A 34 -11.62 -18.24 -26.04
CA TYR A 34 -11.62 -18.92 -24.74
C TYR A 34 -10.37 -18.60 -23.91
N LYS A 35 -9.18 -18.70 -24.50
CA LYS A 35 -7.91 -18.35 -23.81
C LYS A 35 -7.88 -16.90 -23.36
N THR A 36 -8.46 -15.98 -24.13
CA THR A 36 -8.56 -14.56 -23.78
C THR A 36 -9.45 -14.35 -22.56
N LEU A 37 -10.61 -15.01 -22.50
CA LEU A 37 -11.51 -14.97 -21.34
C LEU A 37 -10.88 -15.56 -20.07
N VAL A 38 -10.15 -16.68 -20.20
CA VAL A 38 -9.42 -17.28 -19.08
C VAL A 38 -8.34 -16.31 -18.58
N SER A 39 -7.57 -15.71 -19.49
CA SER A 39 -6.53 -14.74 -19.14
C SER A 39 -7.11 -13.51 -18.44
N TRP A 40 -8.23 -12.98 -18.93
CA TRP A 40 -8.95 -11.89 -18.28
C TRP A 40 -9.39 -12.24 -16.85
N ASN A 41 -9.96 -13.44 -16.65
CA ASN A 41 -10.36 -13.90 -15.32
C ASN A 41 -9.15 -14.04 -14.37
N MET A 42 -8.07 -14.65 -14.84
CA MET A 42 -6.84 -14.83 -14.06
C MET A 42 -6.22 -13.50 -13.65
N LEU A 43 -6.18 -12.52 -14.56
CA LEU A 43 -5.73 -11.17 -14.24
C LEU A 43 -6.61 -10.52 -13.15
N GLY A 44 -7.91 -10.77 -13.15
CA GLY A 44 -8.82 -10.27 -12.11
C GLY A 44 -8.57 -10.92 -10.74
N VAL A 45 -8.17 -12.19 -10.71
CA VAL A 45 -7.73 -12.87 -9.48
C VAL A 45 -6.41 -12.26 -8.99
N ILE A 46 -5.41 -12.15 -9.87
CA ILE A 46 -4.10 -11.59 -9.53
C ILE A 46 -4.21 -10.15 -9.02
N ALA A 47 -5.06 -9.32 -9.63
CA ALA A 47 -5.32 -7.95 -9.16
C ALA A 47 -5.83 -7.92 -7.71
N ARG A 48 -6.78 -8.81 -7.37
CA ARG A 48 -7.35 -8.91 -6.01
C ARG A 48 -6.34 -9.43 -4.99
N GLU A 49 -5.53 -10.41 -5.37
CA GLU A 49 -4.48 -10.97 -4.51
C GLU A 49 -3.35 -9.99 -4.26
N THR A 50 -2.94 -9.26 -5.29
CA THR A 50 -1.88 -8.23 -5.18
C THR A 50 -2.29 -7.16 -4.17
N GLU A 51 -3.52 -6.67 -4.27
CA GLU A 51 -4.06 -5.68 -3.33
C GLU A 51 -4.21 -6.23 -1.88
N SER A 52 -4.51 -7.52 -1.73
CA SER A 52 -4.59 -8.15 -0.41
C SER A 52 -3.22 -8.27 0.25
N LYS A 53 -2.20 -8.64 -0.53
CA LYS A 53 -0.79 -8.65 -0.09
C LYS A 53 -0.29 -7.25 0.24
N GLU A 54 -0.75 -6.23 -0.48
CA GLU A 54 -0.44 -4.83 -0.17
C GLU A 54 -0.96 -4.44 1.22
N PHE A 55 -2.20 -4.79 1.59
CA PHE A 55 -2.72 -4.48 2.93
C PHE A 55 -1.92 -5.17 4.05
N GLU A 56 -1.51 -6.42 3.85
CA GLU A 56 -0.69 -7.14 4.83
C GLU A 56 0.72 -6.55 4.93
N SER A 57 1.32 -6.21 3.79
CA SER A 57 2.59 -5.49 3.74
C SER A 57 2.50 -4.14 4.46
N ASP A 58 1.46 -3.35 4.19
CA ASP A 58 1.24 -2.06 4.83
C ASP A 58 1.01 -2.21 6.35
N PHE A 59 0.28 -3.25 6.78
CA PHE A 59 0.10 -3.58 8.19
C PHE A 59 1.44 -3.92 8.87
N HIS A 60 2.23 -4.82 8.28
CA HIS A 60 3.54 -5.18 8.81
C HIS A 60 4.49 -3.97 8.80
N GLN A 61 4.42 -3.12 7.78
CA GLN A 61 5.20 -1.90 7.73
C GLN A 61 4.84 -0.98 8.89
N ILE A 62 3.55 -0.77 9.18
CA ILE A 62 3.08 0.03 10.32
C ILE A 62 3.58 -0.55 11.65
N LEU A 63 3.43 -1.86 11.88
CA LEU A 63 3.91 -2.49 13.11
C LEU A 63 5.44 -2.40 13.25
N SER A 64 6.17 -2.51 12.13
CA SER A 64 7.64 -2.41 12.12
C SER A 64 8.14 -1.00 12.45
N LEU A 65 7.27 0.02 12.37
CA LEU A 65 7.67 1.39 12.69
C LEU A 65 8.18 1.49 14.13
N ASN A 66 7.65 0.67 15.07
CA ASN A 66 8.04 0.65 16.48
C ASN A 66 8.19 2.06 17.08
N LEU A 67 7.40 3.01 16.56
CA LEU A 67 7.42 4.39 17.02
C LEU A 67 6.57 4.53 18.28
N LYS A 68 5.75 3.51 18.62
CA LYS A 68 4.80 3.49 19.74
C LYS A 68 4.02 4.81 19.78
N ILE A 69 3.55 5.24 18.61
CA ILE A 69 2.86 6.53 18.48
C ILE A 69 1.50 6.43 19.15
N SER A 70 0.90 5.24 19.18
CA SER A 70 -0.31 4.97 19.95
C SER A 70 -0.36 3.53 20.44
N ASP A 71 -1.24 3.27 21.42
CA ASP A 71 -1.50 1.92 21.92
C ASP A 71 -2.23 1.01 20.92
N LEU A 72 -2.66 1.54 19.76
CA LEU A 72 -3.35 0.77 18.71
C LEU A 72 -2.46 -0.34 18.14
N GLU A 73 -1.15 -0.09 18.05
CA GLU A 73 -0.14 -1.03 17.53
C GLU A 73 -0.01 -2.28 18.42
N SER A 74 -0.24 -2.13 19.73
CA SER A 74 -0.12 -3.21 20.72
C SER A 74 -1.38 -4.05 20.88
N ASN A 75 -2.54 -3.52 20.49
CA ASN A 75 -3.84 -4.14 20.77
C ASN A 75 -4.37 -5.01 19.63
N PHE A 76 -3.64 -5.16 18.52
CA PHE A 76 -4.12 -5.83 17.32
C PHE A 76 -3.08 -6.83 16.79
N ASN A 77 -3.46 -8.10 16.68
CA ASN A 77 -2.54 -9.15 16.24
C ASN A 77 -2.68 -9.48 14.74
N SER A 78 -1.65 -10.10 14.16
CA SER A 78 -1.59 -10.39 12.72
C SER A 78 -2.68 -11.36 12.24
N GLU A 79 -3.13 -12.26 13.12
CA GLU A 79 -4.15 -13.27 12.82
C GLU A 79 -5.56 -12.65 12.76
N GLN A 80 -5.83 -11.68 13.63
CA GLN A 80 -7.02 -10.84 13.56
C GLN A 80 -7.03 -10.04 12.26
N PHE A 81 -5.89 -9.50 11.83
CA PHE A 81 -5.80 -8.76 10.57
C PHE A 81 -6.09 -9.63 9.35
N SER A 82 -5.48 -10.82 9.26
CA SER A 82 -5.63 -11.71 8.11
C SER A 82 -7.07 -12.15 7.89
N ASN A 83 -7.84 -12.31 8.98
CA ASN A 83 -9.23 -12.75 8.96
C ASN A 83 -10.24 -11.65 8.59
N LEU A 84 -9.81 -10.39 8.51
CA LEU A 84 -10.69 -9.29 8.10
C LEU A 84 -11.02 -9.33 6.61
N THR A 85 -12.23 -8.91 6.27
CA THR A 85 -12.59 -8.63 4.87
C THR A 85 -11.77 -7.46 4.33
N ARG A 86 -11.67 -7.36 3.01
CA ARG A 86 -10.95 -6.26 2.34
C ARG A 86 -11.41 -4.87 2.80
N LYS A 87 -12.72 -4.67 2.94
CA LYS A 87 -13.29 -3.38 3.36
C LYS A 87 -12.87 -3.04 4.80
N GLU A 88 -12.80 -4.05 5.67
CA GLU A 88 -12.38 -3.89 7.06
C GLU A 88 -10.88 -3.64 7.16
N LYS A 89 -10.04 -4.37 6.41
CA LYS A 89 -8.58 -4.12 6.32
C LYS A 89 -8.31 -2.67 5.92
N TYR A 90 -8.96 -2.19 4.86
CA TYR A 90 -8.83 -0.81 4.41
C TYR A 90 -9.27 0.20 5.48
N ASN A 91 -10.46 0.02 6.06
CA ASN A 91 -11.00 0.95 7.06
C ASN A 91 -10.13 0.99 8.34
N LEU A 92 -9.58 -0.14 8.76
CA LEU A 92 -8.69 -0.24 9.91
C LEU A 92 -7.40 0.56 9.66
N LEU A 93 -6.70 0.27 8.55
CA LEU A 93 -5.46 0.97 8.19
C LEU A 93 -5.70 2.47 7.97
N PHE A 94 -6.83 2.83 7.35
CA PHE A 94 -7.24 4.23 7.19
C PHE A 94 -7.44 4.93 8.54
N THR A 95 -8.11 4.27 9.49
CA THR A 95 -8.34 4.80 10.84
C THR A 95 -7.03 4.97 11.59
N TRP A 96 -6.15 3.97 11.54
CA TRP A 96 -4.83 4.03 12.13
C TRP A 96 -4.02 5.21 11.59
N ASN A 97 -3.97 5.37 10.27
CA ASN A 97 -3.30 6.51 9.64
C ASN A 97 -3.86 7.87 10.11
N LYS A 98 -5.18 7.97 10.27
CA LYS A 98 -5.83 9.18 10.77
C LYS A 98 -5.45 9.47 12.22
N GLU A 99 -5.46 8.47 13.09
CA GLU A 99 -5.08 8.59 14.50
C GLU A 99 -3.60 8.93 14.67
N PHE A 100 -2.70 8.22 13.97
CA PHE A 100 -1.27 8.54 13.98
C PHE A 100 -1.00 9.96 13.51
N SER A 101 -1.66 10.39 12.43
CA SER A 101 -1.55 11.77 11.94
C SER A 101 -2.02 12.78 12.98
N ALA A 102 -3.13 12.52 13.67
CA ALA A 102 -3.64 13.38 14.73
C ALA A 102 -2.67 13.44 15.92
N MET A 103 -2.11 12.29 16.32
CA MET A 103 -1.11 12.18 17.38
C MET A 103 0.15 12.99 17.04
N ILE A 104 0.75 12.78 15.88
CA ILE A 104 1.94 13.53 15.42
C ILE A 104 1.66 15.04 15.40
N ARG A 105 0.48 15.47 14.94
CA ARG A 105 0.09 16.89 14.96
C ARG A 105 -0.03 17.45 16.36
N ARG A 106 -0.55 16.67 17.33
CA ARG A 106 -0.62 17.08 18.74
C ARG A 106 0.78 17.21 19.34
N LEU A 107 1.61 16.17 19.16
CA LEU A 107 3.00 16.16 19.61
C LEU A 107 3.79 17.33 18.99
N SER A 108 3.55 17.67 17.72
CA SER A 108 4.25 18.76 17.04
C SER A 108 3.90 20.15 17.59
N LYS A 109 2.71 20.31 18.18
CA LYS A 109 2.31 21.55 18.85
C LYS A 109 2.94 21.66 20.23
N ASP A 110 3.27 20.54 20.86
CA ASP A 110 3.99 20.49 22.11
C ASP A 110 5.49 20.73 21.86
N LYS A 111 5.92 21.98 22.08
CA LYS A 111 7.32 22.40 21.91
C LYS A 111 8.28 21.71 22.88
N THR A 112 7.78 21.04 23.92
CA THR A 112 8.62 20.32 24.87
C THR A 112 8.94 18.90 24.40
N ASN A 113 8.12 18.34 23.50
CA ASN A 113 8.24 16.96 23.07
C ASN A 113 9.58 16.68 22.35
N SER A 114 10.32 15.68 22.84
CA SER A 114 11.64 15.30 22.34
C SER A 114 11.59 14.45 21.07
N ASP A 115 10.49 13.73 20.82
CA ASP A 115 10.40 12.77 19.71
C ASP A 115 10.31 13.43 18.34
N ILE A 116 9.84 14.68 18.28
CA ILE A 116 9.74 15.49 17.05
C ILE A 116 10.95 16.41 16.86
N LYS A 117 11.73 16.65 17.90
CA LYS A 117 12.96 17.44 17.79
C LYS A 117 14.04 16.67 17.02
N PRO A 118 15.06 17.36 16.49
CA PRO A 118 16.20 16.70 15.87
C PRO A 118 16.80 15.62 16.78
N GLY A 119 16.89 14.39 16.27
CA GLY A 119 17.36 13.22 17.01
C GLY A 119 16.27 12.42 17.73
N GLY A 120 15.05 12.93 17.80
CA GLY A 120 13.87 12.20 18.31
C GLY A 120 13.43 11.06 17.40
N LYS A 121 12.61 10.14 17.93
CA LYS A 121 12.21 8.93 17.20
C LYS A 121 11.44 9.23 15.91
N ILE A 122 10.41 10.09 16.01
CA ILE A 122 9.57 10.48 14.87
C ILE A 122 10.42 11.28 13.86
N TRP A 123 11.31 12.15 14.35
CA TRP A 123 12.23 12.91 13.51
C TRP A 123 13.16 12.01 12.70
N ASN A 124 13.85 11.06 13.35
CA ASN A 124 14.78 10.15 12.68
C ASN A 124 14.04 9.28 11.66
N PHE A 125 12.87 8.75 12.03
CA PHE A 125 12.05 7.99 11.10
C PHE A 125 11.67 8.78 9.85
N ALA A 126 11.16 10.01 10.01
CA ALA A 126 10.79 10.86 8.88
C ALA A 126 12.01 11.19 8.01
N LYS A 127 13.17 11.47 8.64
CA LYS A 127 14.43 11.74 7.96
C LYS A 127 14.93 10.53 7.16
N ASP A 128 14.89 9.34 7.74
CA ASP A 128 15.37 8.11 7.10
C ASP A 128 14.48 7.72 5.92
N ARG A 129 13.16 7.81 6.07
CA ARG A 129 12.21 7.61 4.96
C ARG A 129 12.38 8.63 3.85
N LEU A 130 12.65 9.89 4.20
CA LEU A 130 12.95 10.93 3.22
C LEU A 130 14.25 10.61 2.48
N LYS A 131 15.30 10.17 3.19
CA LYS A 131 16.59 9.78 2.57
C LYS A 131 16.41 8.61 1.60
N GLU A 132 15.73 7.55 2.03
CA GLU A 132 15.39 6.40 1.20
C GLU A 132 14.63 6.85 -0.06
N SER A 133 13.57 7.63 0.11
CA SER A 133 12.79 8.17 -1.01
C SER A 133 13.61 9.05 -1.97
N LEU A 134 14.56 9.84 -1.46
CA LEU A 134 15.40 10.68 -2.30
C LEU A 134 16.47 9.87 -3.04
N SER A 135 17.02 8.83 -2.41
CA SER A 135 18.02 7.94 -3.04
C SER A 135 17.45 7.15 -4.23
N ILE A 136 16.15 6.84 -4.20
CA ILE A 136 15.44 6.15 -5.30
C ILE A 136 15.11 7.11 -6.44
N SER A 137 14.61 8.31 -6.13
CA SER A 137 14.23 9.31 -7.16
C SER A 137 15.41 10.02 -7.80
N ASN A 138 16.56 10.08 -7.14
CA ASN A 138 17.72 10.80 -7.65
C ASN A 138 19.04 10.12 -7.22
N PRO A 139 19.81 9.57 -8.18
CA PRO A 139 21.06 8.85 -7.90
C PRO A 139 22.10 9.66 -7.12
N ARG A 140 22.03 11.00 -7.14
CA ARG A 140 22.97 11.87 -6.40
C ARG A 140 22.83 11.78 -4.87
N PHE A 141 21.74 11.20 -4.37
CA PHE A 141 21.51 11.01 -2.94
C PHE A 141 21.80 9.57 -2.46
N GLN A 142 22.51 8.76 -3.25
CA GLN A 142 22.93 7.41 -2.87
C GLN A 142 24.16 7.37 -1.94
N THR A 143 24.95 8.45 -1.90
CA THR A 143 26.06 8.69 -0.95
C THR A 143 25.57 9.23 0.38
#